data_AF-A0A1F3D977-F1
#
_entry.id   AF-A0A1F3D977-F1
#
_cell.length_a   1.000
_cell.length_b   1.000
_cell.length_c   1.000
_cell.angle_alpha   90.00
_cell.angle_beta   90.00
_cell.angle_gamma   90.00
#
_symmetry.space_group_name_H-M   'P 1'
#
loop_
_entity.id
_entity.type
_entity.pdbx_description
1 polymer ?
#
loop_
_entity_poly.entity_id
_entity_poly.type
_entity_poly.pdbx_seq_one_letter_code
_entity_poly.pdbx_strand_id
1 'polypeptide(L)'
;MKRYFFVIFISFISAFSYSQDTVVTYYKNNKKASEGVLLKGAEYGRWKYYSQNGKLIQETDFINGFAHGKIIYYYSNGKKKNEGEWKYGLQRGEYCEWFENEQLSLKGYYKIGAKDSLWTFWYENGQKKKEVYYDKYSDYKLQNFWSGDGKLIVDKGTGVAEENYPNGKIKLKGAYLNGKENGEWNYWFDNEQKQSSGNYSYGIRTGKWQTWFNDSKLQSKLNYENGANITYYHNEQKEMEGILKDSLKEGVWIFYYENGKKKMDGEFKADLRTGLHNKWYENGNKESEINFENGKKNGSAKWYLENGKIDIEGNFVNDVQEGKWTYWRTDGVKGNEGNYVNGKMDGKWTYWYGNKNVWKEINYKDGIKNGKVTYYYENGNKEHEGNIVNGLETGFWTMWYQNGNKKMEGTFENGIMNGIWNGYHENGQKKYEITYKDSIQEGKIAYWFANGKMLSEETIINKLHQGSYNTWYSNGKQNTTGNYKDDEKIGKWLYYNELGQILRQEIYKNGRHEGKWLTYYPQGPIESEINYKDGLKNGKTIYYEPNGKTIFEAVFKNNRLVKTLSGTQPEEKEMPKPKNDYDRE
;
A
#
# COMPACT_ATOMS: atom_id res chain seq x y z
N MET A 1 13.45 -9.49 22.68
CA MET A 1 12.88 -8.18 23.04
C MET A 1 11.60 -8.41 23.85
N LYS A 2 11.68 -8.36 25.18
CA LYS A 2 10.53 -8.27 26.10
C LYS A 2 10.96 -7.32 27.22
N ARG A 3 10.41 -6.11 27.21
CA ARG A 3 10.62 -5.08 28.25
C ARG A 3 9.73 -5.41 29.43
N TYR A 4 10.28 -5.44 30.64
CA TYR A 4 9.49 -5.46 31.87
C TYR A 4 10.03 -4.39 32.83
N PHE A 5 9.10 -3.55 33.30
CA PHE A 5 9.31 -2.41 34.17
C PHE A 5 9.84 -2.84 35.55
N PHE A 6 10.83 -2.12 36.07
CA PHE A 6 11.26 -2.19 37.48
C PHE A 6 10.79 -0.93 38.21
N VAL A 7 10.24 -1.13 39.41
CA VAL A 7 9.88 -0.05 40.35
C VAL A 7 11.11 0.25 41.20
N ILE A 8 11.61 1.48 41.15
CA ILE A 8 12.71 1.98 41.97
C ILE A 8 12.10 2.83 43.09
N PHE A 9 12.36 2.48 44.35
CA PHE A 9 12.07 3.36 45.48
C PHE A 9 13.30 4.24 45.72
N ILE A 10 13.21 5.54 45.43
CA ILE A 10 14.25 6.53 45.71
C ILE A 10 13.74 7.45 46.83
N SER A 11 14.42 7.46 47.97
CA SER A 11 14.27 8.49 48.98
C SER A 11 15.33 9.57 48.74
N PHE A 12 14.92 10.83 48.54
CA PHE A 12 15.80 11.97 48.33
C PHE A 12 16.09 12.68 49.66
N ILE A 13 17.36 12.73 50.07
CA ILE A 13 17.92 13.84 50.84
C ILE A 13 19.31 14.13 50.25
N SER A 14 19.52 15.38 49.84
CA SER A 14 20.72 15.88 49.21
C SER A 14 21.81 16.23 50.22
N ALA A 15 22.97 15.58 50.08
CA ALA A 15 24.27 16.12 50.43
C ALA A 15 25.30 15.45 49.51
N PHE A 16 26.12 16.23 48.80
CA PHE A 16 27.14 15.71 47.89
C PHE A 16 28.21 14.94 48.68
N SER A 17 28.07 13.61 48.67
CA SER A 17 29.11 12.63 48.95
C SER A 17 29.02 11.61 47.82
N TYR A 18 30.12 11.32 47.14
CA TYR A 18 30.14 10.31 46.07
C TYR A 18 29.94 8.93 46.72
N SER A 19 28.69 8.50 46.90
CA SER A 19 28.41 7.19 47.50
C SER A 19 28.64 6.09 46.46
N GLN A 20 29.45 5.11 46.87
CA GLN A 20 29.58 3.84 46.21
C GLN A 20 28.49 2.93 46.82
N ASP A 21 27.42 2.68 46.08
CA ASP A 21 26.29 1.91 46.61
C ASP A 21 26.51 0.43 46.30
N THR A 22 26.60 -0.40 47.33
CA THR A 22 26.51 -1.85 47.16
C THR A 22 25.07 -2.22 46.87
N VAL A 23 24.81 -2.84 45.72
CA VAL A 23 23.48 -3.23 45.25
C VAL A 23 23.37 -4.75 45.30
N VAL A 24 22.28 -5.25 45.89
CA VAL A 24 21.88 -6.66 45.84
C VAL A 24 20.48 -6.73 45.25
N THR A 25 20.31 -7.51 44.20
CA THR A 25 18.99 -7.79 43.61
C THR A 25 18.55 -9.20 43.96
N TYR A 26 17.23 -9.43 43.99
CA TYR A 26 16.62 -10.70 44.39
C TYR A 26 15.65 -11.20 43.34
N TYR A 27 15.61 -12.52 43.17
CA TYR A 27 14.53 -13.19 42.47
C TYR A 27 13.24 -13.13 43.29
N LYS A 28 12.09 -13.40 42.63
CA LYS A 28 10.77 -13.46 43.30
C LYS A 28 10.69 -14.44 44.47
N ASN A 29 11.56 -15.45 44.49
CA ASN A 29 11.67 -16.42 45.57
C ASN A 29 12.59 -15.96 46.72
N ASN A 30 12.91 -14.66 46.78
CA ASN A 30 13.80 -14.01 47.75
C ASN A 30 15.24 -14.54 47.80
N LYS A 31 15.68 -15.32 46.81
CA LYS A 31 17.11 -15.66 46.64
C LYS A 31 17.83 -14.55 45.87
N LYS A 32 19.08 -14.28 46.22
CA LYS A 32 19.92 -13.30 45.51
C LYS A 32 19.97 -13.64 44.01
N ALA A 33 19.82 -12.63 43.16
CA ALA A 33 19.93 -12.71 41.71
C ALA A 33 21.24 -12.10 41.20
N SER A 34 21.62 -10.94 41.74
CA SER A 34 22.93 -10.35 41.53
C SER A 34 23.39 -9.53 42.73
N GLU A 35 24.68 -9.33 42.86
CA GLU A 35 25.26 -8.36 43.78
C GLU A 35 26.49 -7.71 43.19
N GLY A 36 26.71 -6.43 43.51
CA GLY A 36 27.85 -5.67 43.04
C GLY A 36 27.77 -4.22 43.48
N VAL A 37 28.57 -3.36 42.85
CA VAL A 37 28.64 -1.94 43.16
C VAL A 37 28.15 -1.12 41.98
N LEU A 38 27.29 -0.14 42.23
CA LEU A 38 27.01 0.94 41.28
C LEU A 38 27.85 2.17 41.61
N LEU A 39 28.52 2.72 40.60
CA LEU A 39 29.17 4.03 40.67
C LEU A 39 28.50 4.94 39.66
N LYS A 40 27.89 6.05 40.11
CA LYS A 40 27.12 6.99 39.26
C LYS A 40 26.01 6.29 38.45
N GLY A 41 25.34 5.30 39.04
CA GLY A 41 24.23 4.57 38.43
C GLY A 41 24.61 3.50 37.41
N ALA A 42 25.91 3.23 37.20
CA ALA A 42 26.40 2.18 36.31
C ALA A 42 27.23 1.13 37.07
N GLU A 43 27.24 -0.10 36.58
CA GLU A 43 28.01 -1.20 37.18
C GLU A 43 29.51 -0.85 37.22
N TYR A 44 30.10 -1.04 38.40
CA TYR A 44 31.51 -0.79 38.66
C TYR A 44 32.09 -1.89 39.56
N GLY A 45 33.30 -2.37 39.25
CA GLY A 45 33.96 -3.44 39.99
C GLY A 45 33.38 -4.82 39.73
N ARG A 46 33.63 -5.76 40.65
CA ARG A 46 33.24 -7.17 40.55
C ARG A 46 31.74 -7.34 40.83
N TRP A 47 30.99 -7.76 39.82
CA TRP A 47 29.60 -8.19 39.95
C TRP A 47 29.49 -9.71 39.96
N LYS A 48 28.59 -10.23 40.79
CA LYS A 48 28.27 -11.66 40.89
C LYS A 48 26.80 -11.88 40.54
N TYR A 49 26.52 -12.92 39.76
CA TYR A 49 25.19 -13.31 39.36
C TYR A 49 24.91 -14.75 39.76
N TYR A 50 23.72 -14.98 40.30
CA TYR A 50 23.29 -16.23 40.89
C TYR A 50 22.12 -16.80 40.08
N SER A 51 22.00 -18.11 40.00
CA SER A 51 20.82 -18.81 39.47
C SER A 51 19.61 -18.64 40.41
N GLN A 52 18.40 -18.95 39.93
CA GLN A 52 17.18 -18.96 40.76
C GLN A 52 17.27 -19.90 41.97
N ASN A 53 18.16 -20.90 41.94
CA ASN A 53 18.40 -21.82 43.04
C ASN A 53 19.44 -21.32 44.05
N GLY A 54 20.09 -20.17 43.79
CA GLY A 54 21.06 -19.52 44.67
C GLY A 54 22.52 -19.87 44.40
N LYS A 55 22.82 -20.64 43.35
CA LYS A 55 24.20 -20.98 42.97
C LYS A 55 24.81 -19.89 42.11
N LEU A 56 26.07 -19.51 42.35
CA LEU A 56 26.83 -18.58 41.52
C LEU A 56 26.96 -19.14 40.09
N ILE A 57 26.60 -18.34 39.07
CA ILE A 57 26.65 -18.74 37.66
C ILE A 57 27.56 -17.85 36.81
N GLN A 58 27.81 -16.62 37.27
CA GLN A 58 28.66 -15.69 36.55
C GLN A 58 29.28 -14.68 37.51
N GLU A 59 30.50 -14.28 37.20
CA GLU A 59 31.11 -13.08 37.75
C GLU A 59 31.64 -12.21 36.61
N THR A 60 31.56 -10.89 36.76
CA THR A 60 31.98 -9.94 35.72
C THR A 60 32.54 -8.68 36.34
N ASP A 61 33.72 -8.28 35.87
CA ASP A 61 34.29 -6.98 36.20
C ASP A 61 33.72 -5.91 35.27
N PHE A 62 33.20 -4.81 35.84
CA PHE A 62 32.63 -3.69 35.10
C PHE A 62 33.38 -2.38 35.37
N ILE A 63 33.43 -1.51 34.35
CA ILE A 63 33.73 -0.09 34.49
C ILE A 63 32.67 0.69 33.69
N ASN A 64 31.91 1.55 34.37
CA ASN A 64 30.84 2.36 33.79
C ASN A 64 29.82 1.53 32.99
N GLY A 65 29.41 0.37 33.52
CA GLY A 65 28.42 -0.51 32.88
C GLY A 65 28.96 -1.36 31.72
N PHE A 66 30.21 -1.16 31.29
CA PHE A 66 30.86 -2.01 30.29
C PHE A 66 31.73 -3.07 30.96
N ALA A 67 31.64 -4.31 30.47
CA ALA A 67 32.55 -5.37 30.89
C ALA A 67 34.01 -4.94 30.65
N HIS A 68 34.79 -4.90 31.72
CA HIS A 68 36.15 -4.39 31.74
C HIS A 68 36.94 -5.10 32.84
N GLY A 69 37.68 -6.14 32.46
CA GLY A 69 38.34 -7.09 33.35
C GLY A 69 37.89 -8.51 33.04
N LYS A 70 37.83 -9.38 34.04
CA LYS A 70 37.50 -10.79 33.86
C LYS A 70 36.00 -11.05 33.87
N ILE A 71 35.54 -11.89 32.95
CA ILE A 71 34.25 -12.58 33.05
C ILE A 71 34.52 -14.04 33.32
N ILE A 72 33.81 -14.62 34.29
CA ILE A 72 33.88 -16.04 34.64
C ILE A 72 32.46 -16.59 34.64
N TYR A 73 32.25 -17.71 33.97
CA TYR A 73 31.01 -18.47 34.04
C TYR A 73 31.23 -19.78 34.80
N TYR A 74 30.20 -20.24 35.49
CA TYR A 74 30.23 -21.45 36.31
C TYR A 74 29.20 -22.48 35.85
N TYR A 75 29.55 -23.75 36.00
CA TYR A 75 28.61 -24.87 35.88
C TYR A 75 27.62 -24.89 37.04
N SER A 76 26.53 -25.64 36.89
CA SER A 76 25.53 -25.84 37.94
C SER A 76 26.09 -26.52 39.20
N ASN A 77 27.25 -27.18 39.10
CA ASN A 77 27.99 -27.80 40.20
C ASN A 77 28.97 -26.82 40.91
N GLY A 78 29.09 -25.57 40.44
CA GLY A 78 29.96 -24.53 41.02
C GLY A 78 31.38 -24.49 40.47
N LYS A 79 31.76 -25.42 39.58
CA LYS A 79 33.08 -25.41 38.91
C LYS A 79 33.10 -24.38 37.79
N LYS A 80 34.29 -23.84 37.47
CA LYS A 80 34.45 -22.90 36.34
C LYS A 80 34.08 -23.59 35.03
N LYS A 81 33.28 -22.92 34.22
CA LYS A 81 32.92 -23.32 32.87
C LYS A 81 33.83 -22.66 31.85
N ASN A 82 33.93 -21.34 31.89
CA ASN A 82 34.89 -20.58 31.10
C ASN A 82 35.23 -19.25 31.76
N GLU A 83 36.35 -18.67 31.35
CA GLU A 83 36.74 -17.32 31.71
C GLU A 83 37.47 -16.64 30.56
N GLY A 84 37.42 -15.31 30.56
CA GLY A 84 38.24 -14.50 29.66
C GLY A 84 38.34 -13.05 30.10
N GLU A 85 39.01 -12.24 29.30
CA GLU A 85 39.16 -10.81 29.57
C GLU A 85 38.37 -9.92 28.59
N TRP A 86 37.91 -8.79 29.10
CA TRP A 86 37.16 -7.80 28.35
C TRP A 86 37.75 -6.42 28.62
N LYS A 87 37.68 -5.54 27.62
CA LYS A 87 37.91 -4.10 27.80
C LYS A 87 36.84 -3.34 27.05
N TYR A 88 36.05 -2.59 27.82
CA TYR A 88 34.94 -1.80 27.30
C TYR A 88 33.97 -2.61 26.42
N GLY A 89 33.59 -3.79 26.90
CA GLY A 89 32.63 -4.68 26.22
C GLY A 89 33.22 -5.56 25.11
N LEU A 90 34.46 -5.32 24.68
CA LEU A 90 35.11 -6.13 23.66
C LEU A 90 36.01 -7.20 24.30
N GLN A 91 35.80 -8.45 23.90
CA GLN A 91 36.62 -9.57 24.38
C GLN A 91 38.05 -9.43 23.88
N ARG A 92 39.01 -9.60 24.78
CA ARG A 92 40.43 -9.56 24.49
C ARG A 92 41.18 -10.45 25.48
N GLY A 93 42.47 -10.63 25.31
CA GLY A 93 43.24 -11.34 26.33
C GLY A 93 43.06 -12.85 26.24
N GLU A 94 43.54 -13.54 27.25
CA GLU A 94 43.42 -14.99 27.39
C GLU A 94 41.96 -15.40 27.59
N TYR A 95 41.57 -16.52 26.97
CA TYR A 95 40.30 -17.20 27.19
C TYR A 95 40.56 -18.67 27.47
N CYS A 96 39.88 -19.20 28.48
CA CYS A 96 39.95 -20.60 28.88
C CYS A 96 38.52 -21.15 29.05
N GLU A 97 38.33 -22.40 28.64
CA GLU A 97 37.12 -23.18 28.90
C GLU A 97 37.52 -24.52 29.47
N TRP A 98 36.68 -25.04 30.37
CA TRP A 98 36.89 -26.30 31.05
C TRP A 98 35.71 -27.22 30.83
N PHE A 99 35.95 -28.52 30.85
CA PHE A 99 34.91 -29.53 31.02
C PHE A 99 34.40 -29.54 32.47
N GLU A 100 33.29 -30.23 32.73
CA GLU A 100 32.75 -30.37 34.10
C GLU A 100 33.70 -31.12 35.06
N ASN A 101 34.66 -31.87 34.52
CA ASN A 101 35.72 -32.54 35.28
C ASN A 101 36.93 -31.63 35.59
N GLU A 102 36.84 -30.32 35.30
CA GLU A 102 37.87 -29.29 35.55
C GLU A 102 39.12 -29.38 34.65
N GLN A 103 39.15 -30.32 33.70
CA GLN A 103 40.17 -30.30 32.66
C GLN A 103 39.85 -29.22 31.63
N LEU A 104 40.88 -28.58 31.09
CA LEU A 104 40.71 -27.62 30.00
C LEU A 104 40.02 -28.32 28.82
N SER A 105 39.07 -27.65 28.18
CA SER A 105 38.47 -28.05 26.91
C SER A 105 39.03 -27.22 25.76
N LEU A 106 39.28 -25.92 26.00
CA LEU A 106 40.01 -25.07 25.09
C LEU A 106 40.64 -23.85 25.77
N LYS A 107 41.63 -23.27 25.10
CA LYS A 107 42.41 -22.12 25.58
C LYS A 107 42.97 -21.37 24.38
N GLY A 108 42.91 -20.04 24.43
CA GLY A 108 43.46 -19.21 23.38
C GLY A 108 43.46 -17.74 23.75
N TYR A 109 43.59 -16.90 22.73
CA TYR A 109 43.63 -15.45 22.90
C TYR A 109 42.62 -14.78 21.98
N TYR A 110 41.90 -13.79 22.52
CA TYR A 110 41.07 -12.89 21.73
C TYR A 110 41.77 -11.56 21.50
N LYS A 111 41.64 -11.02 20.30
CA LYS A 111 42.04 -9.66 19.97
C LYS A 111 40.84 -8.93 19.37
N ILE A 112 40.26 -8.02 20.15
CA ILE A 112 39.13 -7.17 19.72
C ILE A 112 37.96 -8.03 19.19
N GLY A 113 37.55 -9.03 19.98
CA GLY A 113 36.42 -9.92 19.68
C GLY A 113 36.72 -11.06 18.70
N ALA A 114 37.86 -11.06 18.02
CA ALA A 114 38.28 -12.14 17.11
C ALA A 114 39.26 -13.12 17.79
N LYS A 115 39.18 -14.40 17.43
CA LYS A 115 40.21 -15.38 17.80
C LYS A 115 41.52 -14.99 17.13
N ASP A 116 42.59 -14.96 17.91
CA ASP A 116 43.91 -14.57 17.45
C ASP A 116 44.96 -15.54 18.03
N SER A 117 46.04 -15.75 17.28
CA SER A 117 47.16 -16.59 17.70
C SER A 117 46.78 -18.07 17.90
N LEU A 118 47.50 -18.80 18.75
CA LEU A 118 47.34 -20.23 18.94
C LEU A 118 46.17 -20.57 19.88
N TRP A 119 45.24 -21.37 19.37
CA TRP A 119 44.13 -21.93 20.11
C TRP A 119 44.34 -23.42 20.31
N THR A 120 44.45 -23.83 21.56
CA THR A 120 44.61 -25.24 21.94
C THR A 120 43.27 -25.79 22.41
N PHE A 121 42.96 -27.01 22.00
CA PHE A 121 41.76 -27.75 22.35
C PHE A 121 42.20 -29.08 22.96
N TRP A 122 41.43 -29.59 23.91
CA TRP A 122 41.72 -30.83 24.63
C TRP A 122 40.53 -31.78 24.57
N TYR A 123 40.82 -33.06 24.78
CA TYR A 123 39.83 -34.09 25.06
C TYR A 123 39.44 -34.06 26.54
N GLU A 124 38.29 -34.64 26.87
CA GLU A 124 37.80 -34.79 28.26
C GLU A 124 38.70 -35.66 29.15
N ASN A 125 39.74 -36.30 28.61
CA ASN A 125 40.75 -37.02 29.36
C ASN A 125 42.01 -36.16 29.66
N GLY A 126 42.07 -34.93 29.16
CA GLY A 126 43.13 -33.95 29.40
C GLY A 126 44.25 -34.01 28.37
N GLN A 127 44.19 -34.93 27.41
CA GLN A 127 45.11 -34.96 26.28
C GLN A 127 44.80 -33.80 25.33
N LYS A 128 45.84 -33.21 24.72
CA LYS A 128 45.64 -32.22 23.65
C LYS A 128 44.90 -32.89 22.51
N LYS A 129 43.90 -32.21 21.97
CA LYS A 129 43.11 -32.64 20.81
C LYS A 129 43.63 -31.97 19.55
N LYS A 130 43.71 -30.64 19.54
CA LYS A 130 44.25 -29.91 18.38
C LYS A 130 44.75 -28.53 18.77
N GLU A 131 45.60 -27.98 17.92
CA GLU A 131 46.10 -26.62 17.98
C GLU A 131 45.80 -25.93 16.65
N VAL A 132 45.12 -24.80 16.70
CA VAL A 132 44.72 -24.02 15.52
C VAL A 132 45.26 -22.62 15.68
N TYR A 133 46.04 -22.16 14.69
CA TYR A 133 46.50 -20.78 14.63
C TYR A 133 45.47 -19.93 13.91
N TYR A 134 45.10 -18.79 14.48
CA TYR A 134 44.28 -17.76 13.85
C TYR A 134 45.12 -16.51 13.56
N ASP A 135 45.02 -15.98 12.36
CA ASP A 135 45.68 -14.73 12.00
C ASP A 135 44.84 -13.50 12.34
N LYS A 136 45.37 -12.30 12.02
CA LYS A 136 44.70 -11.02 12.30
C LYS A 136 43.38 -10.81 11.55
N TYR A 137 43.09 -11.63 10.54
CA TYR A 137 41.86 -11.61 9.75
C TYR A 137 40.89 -12.73 10.16
N SER A 138 41.20 -13.46 11.25
CA SER A 138 40.49 -14.67 11.68
C SER A 138 40.57 -15.84 10.69
N ASP A 139 41.51 -15.81 9.73
CA ASP A 139 41.80 -17.01 8.94
C ASP A 139 42.52 -18.04 9.83
N TYR A 140 42.18 -19.31 9.65
CA TYR A 140 42.66 -20.39 10.51
C TYR A 140 43.63 -21.31 9.79
N LYS A 141 44.62 -21.84 10.53
CA LYS A 141 45.49 -22.93 10.08
C LYS A 141 45.62 -23.95 11.19
N LEU A 142 45.24 -25.20 10.93
CA LEU A 142 45.53 -26.30 11.83
C LEU A 142 47.06 -26.44 11.95
N GLN A 143 47.56 -26.43 13.19
CA GLN A 143 48.98 -26.64 13.49
C GLN A 143 49.19 -28.10 13.85
N ASN A 144 48.47 -28.59 14.86
CA ASN A 144 48.65 -29.95 15.34
C ASN A 144 47.28 -30.60 15.62
N PHE A 145 47.18 -31.90 15.43
CA PHE A 145 46.02 -32.71 15.79
C PHE A 145 46.53 -34.03 16.36
N TRP A 146 46.07 -34.39 17.56
CA TRP A 146 46.27 -35.68 18.18
C TRP A 146 44.98 -36.51 18.20
N SER A 147 45.07 -37.82 18.03
CA SER A 147 43.95 -38.74 18.28
C SER A 147 43.66 -38.88 19.77
N GLY A 148 42.51 -39.48 20.11
CA GLY A 148 42.05 -39.62 21.50
C GLY A 148 42.89 -40.53 22.41
N ASP A 149 43.85 -41.27 21.85
CA ASP A 149 44.88 -42.05 22.54
C ASP A 149 46.19 -41.25 22.73
N GLY A 150 46.28 -40.03 22.19
CA GLY A 150 47.41 -39.11 22.34
C GLY A 150 48.44 -39.17 21.22
N LYS A 151 48.21 -39.95 20.15
CA LYS A 151 49.13 -39.98 18.99
C LYS A 151 48.98 -38.72 18.13
N LEU A 152 50.09 -38.05 17.81
CA LEU A 152 50.10 -36.92 16.87
C LEU A 152 49.83 -37.41 15.45
N ILE A 153 48.72 -36.97 14.85
CA ILE A 153 48.24 -37.41 13.52
C ILE A 153 48.30 -36.30 12.46
N VAL A 154 48.38 -35.04 12.89
CA VAL A 154 48.73 -33.89 12.05
C VAL A 154 49.85 -33.13 12.76
N ASP A 155 51.00 -32.99 12.11
CA ASP A 155 52.17 -32.24 12.61
C ASP A 155 52.43 -31.03 11.71
N LYS A 156 52.53 -29.84 12.31
CA LYS A 156 52.77 -28.56 11.60
C LYS A 156 51.85 -28.36 10.38
N GLY A 157 50.59 -28.74 10.55
CA GLY A 157 49.52 -28.58 9.57
C GLY A 157 49.51 -29.60 8.45
N THR A 158 50.35 -30.64 8.52
CA THR A 158 50.38 -31.72 7.53
C THR A 158 50.16 -33.07 8.19
N GLY A 159 49.21 -33.85 7.65
CA GLY A 159 48.91 -35.19 8.15
C GLY A 159 47.46 -35.60 7.87
N VAL A 160 47.11 -36.80 8.28
CA VAL A 160 45.75 -37.34 8.08
C VAL A 160 45.01 -37.23 9.42
N ALA A 161 44.02 -36.36 9.45
CA ALA A 161 43.11 -36.27 10.58
C ALA A 161 42.10 -37.42 10.52
N GLU A 162 41.86 -38.04 11.67
CA GLU A 162 40.79 -39.00 11.92
C GLU A 162 40.19 -38.67 13.29
N GLU A 163 38.90 -38.36 13.33
CA GLU A 163 38.19 -38.05 14.58
C GLU A 163 37.06 -39.05 14.75
N ASN A 164 36.88 -39.53 15.98
CA ASN A 164 35.84 -40.47 16.35
C ASN A 164 34.78 -39.80 17.23
N TYR A 165 33.55 -40.29 17.16
CA TYR A 165 32.50 -40.00 18.13
C TYR A 165 32.84 -40.59 19.50
N PRO A 166 32.16 -40.14 20.59
CA PRO A 166 32.34 -40.71 21.93
C PRO A 166 32.10 -42.22 22.00
N ASN A 167 31.26 -42.78 21.11
CA ASN A 167 31.01 -44.21 20.98
C ASN A 167 32.11 -44.98 20.20
N GLY A 168 33.21 -44.33 19.84
CA GLY A 168 34.37 -44.92 19.17
C GLY A 168 34.28 -44.99 17.65
N LYS A 169 33.11 -44.70 17.05
CA LYS A 169 32.92 -44.76 15.60
C LYS A 169 33.55 -43.56 14.89
N ILE A 170 34.08 -43.77 13.69
CA ILE A 170 34.69 -42.69 12.91
C ILE A 170 33.65 -41.63 12.58
N LYS A 171 34.00 -40.37 12.81
CA LYS A 171 33.19 -39.17 12.51
C LYS A 171 33.67 -38.49 11.24
N LEU A 172 34.98 -38.35 11.08
CA LEU A 172 35.58 -37.78 9.88
C LEU A 172 37.00 -38.29 9.66
N LYS A 173 37.45 -38.19 8.41
CA LYS A 173 38.79 -38.55 8.00
C LYS A 173 39.20 -37.76 6.75
N GLY A 174 40.39 -37.20 6.75
CA GLY A 174 40.94 -36.50 5.59
C GLY A 174 42.29 -35.88 5.86
N ALA A 175 42.99 -35.47 4.80
CA ALA A 175 44.32 -34.91 4.92
C ALA A 175 44.28 -33.38 5.11
N TYR A 176 45.21 -32.89 5.92
CA TYR A 176 45.59 -31.49 6.00
C TYR A 176 46.93 -31.30 5.28
N LEU A 177 47.06 -30.18 4.57
CA LEU A 177 48.30 -29.69 4.00
C LEU A 177 48.44 -28.21 4.35
N ASN A 178 49.56 -27.81 4.97
CA ASN A 178 49.81 -26.44 5.42
C ASN A 178 48.68 -25.85 6.31
N GLY A 179 48.02 -26.73 7.07
CA GLY A 179 46.96 -26.38 8.01
C GLY A 179 45.58 -26.19 7.40
N LYS A 180 45.40 -26.52 6.11
CA LYS A 180 44.13 -26.49 5.39
C LYS A 180 43.74 -27.88 4.89
N GLU A 181 42.45 -28.16 4.84
CA GLU A 181 41.90 -29.40 4.30
C GLU A 181 42.36 -29.57 2.83
N ASN A 182 42.89 -30.74 2.49
CA ASN A 182 43.43 -31.02 1.16
C ASN A 182 43.25 -32.49 0.78
N GLY A 183 42.86 -32.75 -0.47
CA GLY A 183 42.59 -34.11 -0.96
C GLY A 183 41.23 -34.64 -0.52
N GLU A 184 41.09 -35.96 -0.49
CA GLU A 184 39.82 -36.61 -0.18
C GLU A 184 39.45 -36.51 1.30
N TRP A 185 38.20 -36.16 1.55
CA TRP A 185 37.59 -36.07 2.88
C TRP A 185 36.32 -36.91 2.93
N ASN A 186 36.14 -37.59 4.06
CA ASN A 186 35.00 -38.44 4.34
C ASN A 186 34.45 -38.10 5.72
N TYR A 187 33.12 -38.10 5.84
CA TYR A 187 32.37 -37.84 7.06
C TYR A 187 31.32 -38.92 7.23
N TRP A 188 31.06 -39.32 8.47
CA TRP A 188 30.12 -40.37 8.84
C TRP A 188 29.22 -39.93 9.97
N PHE A 189 28.02 -40.48 10.01
CA PHE A 189 27.12 -40.38 11.16
C PHE A 189 27.58 -41.32 12.29
N ASP A 190 27.04 -41.11 13.48
CA ASP A 190 27.29 -41.97 14.66
C ASP A 190 26.73 -43.39 14.52
N ASN A 191 25.95 -43.66 13.47
CA ASN A 191 25.48 -44.98 13.06
C ASN A 191 26.40 -45.66 12.00
N GLU A 192 27.59 -45.10 11.73
CA GLU A 192 28.60 -45.56 10.74
C GLU A 192 28.22 -45.37 9.28
N GLN A 193 27.02 -44.87 8.99
CA GLN A 193 26.63 -44.56 7.62
C GLN A 193 27.38 -43.33 7.14
N LYS A 194 27.76 -43.34 5.86
CA LYS A 194 28.50 -42.25 5.23
C LYS A 194 27.60 -41.01 5.18
N GLN A 195 28.09 -39.88 5.71
CA GLN A 195 27.37 -38.61 5.72
C GLN A 195 27.74 -37.76 4.50
N SER A 196 29.03 -37.61 4.22
CA SER A 196 29.48 -36.89 3.03
C SER A 196 30.90 -37.27 2.64
N SER A 197 31.25 -37.02 1.39
CA SER A 197 32.59 -37.24 0.87
C SER A 197 32.86 -36.40 -0.37
N GLY A 198 34.10 -35.95 -0.51
CA GLY A 198 34.56 -35.21 -1.68
C GLY A 198 35.99 -34.74 -1.47
N ASN A 199 36.42 -33.79 -2.30
CA ASN A 199 37.78 -33.27 -2.23
C ASN A 199 37.83 -31.83 -1.71
N TYR A 200 38.89 -31.51 -0.99
CA TYR A 200 39.29 -30.14 -0.72
C TYR A 200 40.59 -29.80 -1.46
N SER A 201 40.73 -28.53 -1.84
CA SER A 201 41.99 -27.91 -2.22
C SER A 201 42.17 -26.67 -1.36
N TYR A 202 43.19 -26.68 -0.49
CA TYR A 202 43.48 -25.57 0.43
C TYR A 202 42.27 -25.04 1.23
N GLY A 203 41.42 -25.94 1.73
CA GLY A 203 40.24 -25.61 2.54
C GLY A 203 38.98 -25.29 1.74
N ILE A 204 39.06 -25.26 0.41
CA ILE A 204 37.93 -25.03 -0.50
C ILE A 204 37.46 -26.37 -1.06
N ARG A 205 36.15 -26.63 -1.05
CA ARG A 205 35.58 -27.86 -1.65
C ARG A 205 35.79 -27.82 -3.16
N THR A 206 36.37 -28.88 -3.72
CA THR A 206 36.62 -29.01 -5.16
C THR A 206 36.08 -30.33 -5.70
N GLY A 207 35.85 -30.36 -7.02
CA GLY A 207 35.35 -31.53 -7.72
C GLY A 207 34.01 -32.04 -7.20
N LYS A 208 33.81 -33.36 -7.29
CA LYS A 208 32.56 -34.03 -6.93
C LYS A 208 32.48 -34.27 -5.42
N TRP A 209 31.35 -33.87 -4.86
CA TRP A 209 30.93 -34.11 -3.49
C TRP A 209 29.64 -34.88 -3.48
N GLN A 210 29.56 -35.86 -2.61
CA GLN A 210 28.36 -36.64 -2.35
C GLN A 210 27.97 -36.49 -0.90
N THR A 211 26.67 -36.32 -0.64
CA THR A 211 26.10 -36.24 0.70
C THR A 211 24.93 -37.20 0.79
N TRP A 212 24.74 -37.81 1.96
CA TRP A 212 23.66 -38.76 2.23
C TRP A 212 22.90 -38.37 3.49
N PHE A 213 21.64 -38.78 3.55
CA PHE A 213 20.83 -38.77 4.76
C PHE A 213 21.29 -39.85 5.74
N ASN A 214 20.84 -39.77 6.99
CA ASN A 214 21.19 -40.72 8.06
C ASN A 214 20.58 -42.13 7.90
N ASP A 215 19.78 -42.34 6.84
CA ASP A 215 19.24 -43.63 6.39
C ASP A 215 19.92 -44.15 5.10
N SER A 216 21.08 -43.59 4.76
CA SER A 216 21.91 -43.92 3.58
C SER A 216 21.32 -43.50 2.22
N LYS A 217 20.16 -42.84 2.17
CA LYS A 217 19.66 -42.28 0.92
C LYS A 217 20.54 -41.13 0.46
N LEU A 218 20.74 -41.02 -0.85
CA LEU A 218 21.55 -39.96 -1.43
C LEU A 218 20.82 -38.61 -1.31
N GLN A 219 21.48 -37.63 -0.72
CA GLN A 219 20.97 -36.26 -0.57
C GLN A 219 21.46 -35.34 -1.68
N SER A 220 22.73 -35.47 -2.08
CA SER A 220 23.28 -34.63 -3.16
C SER A 220 24.50 -35.23 -3.85
N LYS A 221 24.68 -34.82 -5.11
CA LYS A 221 25.87 -34.98 -5.95
C LYS A 221 26.21 -33.59 -6.50
N LEU A 222 27.11 -32.88 -5.84
CA LEU A 222 27.51 -31.52 -6.22
C LEU A 222 28.89 -31.53 -6.86
N ASN A 223 29.10 -30.69 -7.86
CA ASN A 223 30.41 -30.47 -8.47
C ASN A 223 30.74 -28.98 -8.38
N TYR A 224 31.66 -28.63 -7.47
CA TYR A 224 31.89 -27.26 -7.04
C TYR A 224 32.66 -26.39 -8.06
N GLU A 225 33.24 -26.99 -9.10
CA GLU A 225 33.97 -26.26 -10.15
C GLU A 225 33.24 -26.38 -11.49
N ASN A 226 33.11 -27.61 -11.99
CA ASN A 226 32.67 -27.88 -13.35
C ASN A 226 31.90 -29.21 -13.44
N GLY A 227 30.59 -29.14 -13.66
CA GLY A 227 29.77 -30.30 -14.00
C GLY A 227 28.38 -30.32 -13.37
N ALA A 228 27.75 -31.48 -13.47
CA ALA A 228 26.39 -31.70 -12.99
C ALA A 228 26.31 -31.61 -11.45
N ASN A 229 25.30 -30.89 -11.00
CA ASN A 229 24.91 -30.71 -9.61
C ASN A 229 23.47 -31.18 -9.46
N ILE A 230 23.22 -32.13 -8.57
CA ILE A 230 21.90 -32.71 -8.32
C ILE A 230 21.68 -32.80 -6.81
N THR A 231 20.52 -32.38 -6.32
CA THR A 231 20.07 -32.66 -4.95
C THR A 231 18.76 -33.43 -4.97
N TYR A 232 18.47 -34.11 -3.87
CA TYR A 232 17.31 -34.99 -3.71
C TYR A 232 16.61 -34.69 -2.40
N TYR A 233 15.28 -34.78 -2.44
CA TYR A 233 14.45 -34.88 -1.24
C TYR A 233 14.65 -36.23 -0.56
N HIS A 234 14.18 -36.35 0.69
CA HIS A 234 14.32 -37.58 1.47
C HIS A 234 13.51 -38.76 0.90
N ASN A 235 12.51 -38.47 0.05
CA ASN A 235 11.75 -39.44 -0.73
C ASN A 235 12.41 -39.81 -2.08
N GLU A 236 13.66 -39.44 -2.28
CA GLU A 236 14.50 -39.74 -3.46
C GLU A 236 14.07 -39.05 -4.76
N GLN A 237 13.02 -38.21 -4.73
CA GLN A 237 12.73 -37.31 -5.84
C GLN A 237 13.82 -36.25 -5.96
N LYS A 238 14.19 -35.87 -7.19
CA LYS A 238 15.10 -34.75 -7.42
C LYS A 238 14.49 -33.49 -6.81
N GLU A 239 15.31 -32.67 -6.19
CA GLU A 239 14.97 -31.32 -5.74
C GLU A 239 15.45 -30.28 -6.76
N MET A 240 16.67 -30.47 -7.27
CA MET A 240 17.21 -29.65 -8.35
C MET A 240 18.25 -30.41 -9.16
N GLU A 241 18.42 -30.00 -10.41
CA GLU A 241 19.56 -30.36 -11.23
C GLU A 241 20.01 -29.22 -12.14
N GLY A 242 21.31 -29.16 -12.42
CA GLY A 242 21.91 -28.20 -13.34
C GLY A 242 23.41 -28.36 -13.44
N ILE A 243 24.06 -27.50 -14.21
CA ILE A 243 25.51 -27.54 -14.44
C ILE A 243 26.14 -26.29 -13.87
N LEU A 244 27.22 -26.47 -13.11
CA LEU A 244 28.15 -25.39 -12.80
C LEU A 244 29.30 -25.41 -13.81
N LYS A 245 29.72 -24.23 -14.24
CA LYS A 245 30.95 -23.99 -15.00
C LYS A 245 31.69 -22.84 -14.34
N ASP A 246 32.95 -23.06 -13.99
CA ASP A 246 33.77 -22.11 -13.23
C ASP A 246 33.06 -21.62 -11.95
N SER A 247 32.39 -22.54 -11.25
CA SER A 247 31.57 -22.31 -10.06
C SER A 247 30.31 -21.44 -10.26
N LEU A 248 29.95 -21.10 -11.49
CA LEU A 248 28.75 -20.32 -11.85
C LEU A 248 27.72 -21.22 -12.56
N LYS A 249 26.42 -20.93 -12.42
CA LYS A 249 25.36 -21.66 -13.14
C LYS A 249 25.49 -21.46 -14.64
N GLU A 250 25.47 -22.58 -15.36
CA GLU A 250 25.56 -22.63 -16.82
C GLU A 250 24.52 -23.62 -17.37
N GLY A 251 23.93 -23.29 -18.51
CA GLY A 251 22.92 -24.12 -19.18
C GLY A 251 21.59 -24.17 -18.43
N VAL A 252 20.81 -25.22 -18.69
CA VAL A 252 19.47 -25.38 -18.10
C VAL A 252 19.58 -25.86 -16.65
N TRP A 253 18.89 -25.15 -15.76
CA TRP A 253 18.65 -25.56 -14.39
C TRP A 253 17.18 -25.91 -14.21
N ILE A 254 16.91 -27.01 -13.52
CA ILE A 254 15.56 -27.50 -13.24
C ILE A 254 15.43 -27.67 -11.73
N PHE A 255 14.32 -27.21 -11.19
CA PHE A 255 13.92 -27.36 -9.79
C PHE A 255 12.59 -28.09 -9.75
N TYR A 256 12.41 -28.90 -8.72
CA TYR A 256 11.25 -29.77 -8.55
C TYR A 256 10.58 -29.52 -7.21
N TYR A 257 9.31 -29.90 -7.11
CA TYR A 257 8.63 -30.08 -5.84
C TYR A 257 8.92 -31.46 -5.26
N GLU A 258 8.66 -31.65 -3.96
CA GLU A 258 8.84 -32.95 -3.30
C GLU A 258 7.98 -34.06 -3.91
N ASN A 259 6.86 -33.70 -4.55
CA ASN A 259 6.02 -34.62 -5.32
C ASN A 259 6.58 -35.01 -6.71
N GLY A 260 7.78 -34.53 -7.07
CA GLY A 260 8.46 -34.82 -8.34
C GLY A 260 8.04 -33.96 -9.53
N LYS A 261 7.01 -33.12 -9.41
CA LYS A 261 6.62 -32.19 -10.48
C LYS A 261 7.64 -31.06 -10.61
N LYS A 262 7.84 -30.56 -11.84
CA LYS A 262 8.67 -29.37 -12.06
C LYS A 262 8.10 -28.18 -11.29
N LYS A 263 8.98 -27.44 -10.63
CA LYS A 263 8.71 -26.18 -9.93
C LYS A 263 9.19 -24.99 -10.75
N MET A 264 10.36 -25.11 -11.35
CA MET A 264 10.97 -24.08 -12.18
C MET A 264 11.96 -24.70 -13.14
N ASP A 265 12.10 -24.13 -14.33
CA ASP A 265 13.27 -24.33 -15.16
C ASP A 265 13.66 -23.05 -15.90
N GLY A 266 14.91 -22.99 -16.32
CA GLY A 266 15.41 -21.87 -17.10
C GLY A 266 16.90 -21.99 -17.37
N GLU A 267 17.34 -21.26 -18.39
CA GLU A 267 18.73 -21.25 -18.83
C GLU A 267 19.53 -20.17 -18.10
N PHE A 268 20.78 -20.50 -17.75
CA PHE A 268 21.73 -19.63 -17.10
C PHE A 268 23.02 -19.57 -17.92
N LYS A 269 23.64 -18.39 -17.94
CA LYS A 269 24.98 -18.18 -18.50
C LYS A 269 25.78 -17.38 -17.49
N ALA A 270 26.81 -17.99 -16.90
CA ALA A 270 27.58 -17.39 -15.82
C ALA A 270 26.71 -16.76 -14.71
N ASP A 271 25.81 -17.55 -14.13
CA ASP A 271 24.80 -17.14 -13.10
C ASP A 271 23.69 -16.19 -13.56
N LEU A 272 23.80 -15.60 -14.75
CA LEU A 272 22.78 -14.71 -15.29
C LEU A 272 21.71 -15.52 -16.02
N ARG A 273 20.43 -15.27 -15.68
CA ARG A 273 19.30 -15.83 -16.40
C ARG A 273 19.32 -15.38 -17.85
N THR A 274 19.11 -16.32 -18.76
CA THR A 274 18.97 -16.09 -20.21
C THR A 274 17.87 -17.00 -20.75
N GLY A 275 17.29 -16.63 -21.90
CA GLY A 275 16.24 -17.42 -22.54
C GLY A 275 14.95 -17.51 -21.72
N LEU A 276 14.14 -18.52 -22.01
CA LEU A 276 12.84 -18.71 -21.38
C LEU A 276 12.98 -19.37 -20.00
N HIS A 277 12.40 -18.73 -18.98
CA HIS A 277 12.26 -19.28 -17.64
C HIS A 277 10.79 -19.58 -17.38
N ASN A 278 10.51 -20.81 -16.98
CA ASN A 278 9.17 -21.25 -16.62
C ASN A 278 9.09 -21.53 -15.13
N LYS A 279 7.92 -21.25 -14.56
CA LYS A 279 7.57 -21.63 -13.20
C LYS A 279 6.21 -22.32 -13.21
N TRP A 280 6.01 -23.30 -12.34
CA TRP A 280 4.77 -24.04 -12.21
C TRP A 280 4.27 -24.01 -10.77
N TYR A 281 2.96 -24.07 -10.63
CA TYR A 281 2.29 -24.40 -9.37
C TYR A 281 2.49 -25.87 -9.03
N GLU A 282 2.31 -26.23 -7.76
CA GLU A 282 2.44 -27.61 -7.30
C GLU A 282 1.39 -28.55 -7.92
N ASN A 283 0.26 -28.02 -8.38
CA ASN A 283 -0.73 -28.78 -9.13
C ASN A 283 -0.25 -29.18 -10.54
N GLY A 284 0.82 -28.56 -11.06
CA GLY A 284 1.42 -28.82 -12.38
C GLY A 284 1.02 -27.81 -13.46
N ASN A 285 0.11 -26.88 -13.17
CA ASN A 285 -0.21 -25.78 -14.08
C ASN A 285 0.95 -24.78 -14.11
N LYS A 286 1.19 -24.13 -15.27
CA LYS A 286 2.15 -23.04 -15.34
C LYS A 286 1.72 -21.90 -14.41
N GLU A 287 2.69 -21.27 -13.78
CA GLU A 287 2.56 -20.04 -12.98
C GLU A 287 3.08 -18.85 -13.79
N SER A 288 4.21 -19.02 -14.49
CA SER A 288 4.76 -17.97 -15.35
C SER A 288 5.69 -18.51 -16.43
N GLU A 289 5.82 -17.73 -17.50
CA GLU A 289 6.76 -17.91 -18.60
C GLU A 289 7.38 -16.56 -18.93
N ILE A 290 8.67 -16.38 -18.69
CA ILE A 290 9.33 -15.08 -18.79
C ILE A 290 10.65 -15.24 -19.54
N ASN A 291 10.84 -14.47 -20.61
CA ASN A 291 12.14 -14.40 -21.28
C ASN A 291 13.11 -13.47 -20.55
N PHE A 292 14.37 -13.89 -20.48
CA PHE A 292 15.47 -13.14 -19.88
C PHE A 292 16.63 -12.95 -20.86
N GLU A 293 17.32 -11.83 -20.72
CA GLU A 293 18.60 -11.56 -21.36
C GLU A 293 19.54 -10.92 -20.34
N ASN A 294 20.72 -11.51 -20.14
CA ASN A 294 21.73 -11.02 -19.18
C ASN A 294 21.18 -10.73 -17.77
N GLY A 295 20.31 -11.61 -17.28
CA GLY A 295 19.71 -11.53 -15.94
C GLY A 295 18.45 -10.67 -15.84
N LYS A 296 18.14 -9.87 -16.86
CA LYS A 296 16.98 -8.96 -16.91
C LYS A 296 15.85 -9.54 -17.75
N LYS A 297 14.60 -9.24 -17.42
CA LYS A 297 13.45 -9.63 -18.26
C LYS A 297 13.55 -8.91 -19.60
N ASN A 298 13.53 -9.67 -20.69
CA ASN A 298 13.60 -9.12 -22.03
C ASN A 298 12.81 -10.02 -23.00
N GLY A 299 11.86 -9.45 -23.74
CA GLY A 299 10.91 -10.20 -24.57
C GLY A 299 9.62 -10.58 -23.83
N SER A 300 8.95 -11.64 -24.29
CA SER A 300 7.61 -11.98 -23.82
C SER A 300 7.58 -12.48 -22.37
N ALA A 301 6.51 -12.11 -21.68
CA ALA A 301 6.18 -12.58 -20.34
C ALA A 301 4.69 -12.93 -20.23
N LYS A 302 4.39 -14.05 -19.58
CA LYS A 302 3.04 -14.52 -19.26
C LYS A 302 2.97 -14.98 -17.82
N TRP A 303 1.84 -14.72 -17.19
CA TRP A 303 1.46 -15.25 -15.89
C TRP A 303 0.10 -15.93 -16.00
N TYR A 304 -0.05 -16.96 -15.20
CA TYR A 304 -1.23 -17.79 -15.18
C TYR A 304 -1.74 -17.88 -13.75
N LEU A 305 -3.06 -17.98 -13.60
CA LEU A 305 -3.71 -18.34 -12.36
C LEU A 305 -3.49 -19.83 -12.08
N GLU A 306 -3.67 -20.24 -10.83
CA GLU A 306 -3.50 -21.64 -10.41
C GLU A 306 -4.43 -22.62 -11.15
N ASN A 307 -5.57 -22.13 -11.67
CA ASN A 307 -6.51 -22.90 -12.51
C ASN A 307 -6.08 -23.01 -13.99
N GLY A 308 -4.92 -22.49 -14.36
CA GLY A 308 -4.34 -22.54 -15.72
C GLY A 308 -4.82 -21.44 -16.67
N LYS A 309 -5.73 -20.56 -16.26
CA LYS A 309 -6.13 -19.39 -17.08
C LYS A 309 -5.03 -18.34 -17.06
N ILE A 310 -4.85 -17.62 -18.18
CA ILE A 310 -3.91 -16.49 -18.25
C ILE A 310 -4.41 -15.38 -17.33
N ASP A 311 -3.50 -14.80 -16.56
CA ASP A 311 -3.73 -13.63 -15.70
C ASP A 311 -3.22 -12.36 -16.37
N ILE A 312 -1.99 -12.40 -16.89
CA ILE A 312 -1.29 -11.24 -17.45
C ILE A 312 -0.39 -11.71 -18.60
N GLU A 313 -0.32 -10.94 -19.67
CA GLU A 313 0.71 -11.10 -20.70
C GLU A 313 1.18 -9.76 -21.26
N GLY A 314 2.44 -9.71 -21.66
CA GLY A 314 3.05 -8.56 -22.31
C GLY A 314 4.52 -8.80 -22.64
N ASN A 315 5.26 -7.72 -22.90
CA ASN A 315 6.69 -7.78 -23.16
C ASN A 315 7.48 -6.85 -22.24
N PHE A 316 8.73 -7.21 -21.98
CA PHE A 316 9.72 -6.37 -21.31
C PHE A 316 10.85 -5.98 -22.26
N VAL A 317 11.42 -4.80 -22.02
CA VAL A 317 12.74 -4.39 -22.50
C VAL A 317 13.58 -4.02 -21.29
N ASN A 318 14.61 -4.80 -20.98
CA ASN A 318 15.50 -4.56 -19.83
C ASN A 318 14.77 -4.32 -18.49
N ASP A 319 13.89 -5.24 -18.10
CA ASP A 319 13.00 -5.16 -16.92
C ASP A 319 11.88 -4.10 -16.96
N VAL A 320 11.80 -3.31 -18.03
CA VAL A 320 10.77 -2.27 -18.21
C VAL A 320 9.64 -2.78 -19.12
N GLN A 321 8.38 -2.57 -18.74
CA GLN A 321 7.23 -2.98 -19.55
C GLN A 321 7.20 -2.20 -20.88
N GLU A 322 6.99 -2.91 -21.99
CA GLU A 322 7.01 -2.34 -23.32
C GLU A 322 5.95 -3.01 -24.22
N GLY A 323 5.37 -2.21 -25.12
CA GLY A 323 4.38 -2.68 -26.09
C GLY A 323 3.04 -3.05 -25.44
N LYS A 324 2.29 -3.94 -26.10
CA LYS A 324 0.94 -4.32 -25.66
C LYS A 324 0.97 -5.20 -24.41
N TRP A 325 0.16 -4.82 -23.43
CA TRP A 325 -0.12 -5.58 -22.22
C TRP A 325 -1.60 -5.88 -22.13
N THR A 326 -1.91 -7.12 -21.73
CA THR A 326 -3.28 -7.60 -21.54
C THR A 326 -3.40 -8.21 -20.15
N TYR A 327 -4.49 -7.88 -19.48
CA TYR A 327 -4.81 -8.32 -18.13
C TYR A 327 -6.18 -8.98 -18.14
N TRP A 328 -6.28 -10.17 -17.56
CA TRP A 328 -7.51 -10.93 -17.44
C TRP A 328 -8.04 -10.89 -16.01
N ARG A 329 -9.33 -11.16 -15.87
CA ARG A 329 -9.98 -11.35 -14.57
C ARG A 329 -9.87 -12.82 -14.16
N THR A 330 -10.16 -13.12 -12.91
CA THR A 330 -10.10 -14.49 -12.36
C THR A 330 -11.05 -15.48 -13.04
N ASP A 331 -12.12 -14.98 -13.66
CA ASP A 331 -13.06 -15.76 -14.48
C ASP A 331 -12.54 -16.06 -15.90
N GLY A 332 -11.42 -15.45 -16.32
CA GLY A 332 -10.82 -15.58 -17.64
C GLY A 332 -11.35 -14.58 -18.68
N VAL A 333 -12.25 -13.67 -18.30
CA VAL A 333 -12.68 -12.55 -19.15
C VAL A 333 -11.57 -11.50 -19.17
N LYS A 334 -11.30 -10.93 -20.35
CA LYS A 334 -10.32 -9.83 -20.47
C LYS A 334 -10.77 -8.67 -19.58
N GLY A 335 -9.89 -8.21 -18.70
CA GLY A 335 -10.16 -7.09 -17.79
C GLY A 335 -9.79 -5.76 -18.42
N ASN A 336 -8.55 -5.64 -18.90
CA ASN A 336 -8.09 -4.45 -19.61
C ASN A 336 -6.85 -4.74 -20.49
N GLU A 337 -6.59 -3.86 -21.45
CA GLU A 337 -5.40 -3.91 -22.31
C GLU A 337 -5.01 -2.52 -22.79
N GLY A 338 -3.74 -2.36 -23.13
CA GLY A 338 -3.20 -1.16 -23.75
C GLY A 338 -1.70 -1.28 -23.95
N ASN A 339 -1.04 -0.20 -24.34
CA ASN A 339 0.41 -0.20 -24.55
C ASN A 339 1.14 0.48 -23.39
N TYR A 340 2.35 -0.02 -23.11
CA TYR A 340 3.37 0.67 -22.34
C TYR A 340 4.50 1.13 -23.26
N VAL A 341 5.03 2.32 -22.97
CA VAL A 341 6.28 2.84 -23.54
C VAL A 341 7.15 3.27 -22.38
N ASN A 342 8.35 2.69 -22.25
CA ASN A 342 9.25 2.94 -21.12
C ASN A 342 8.58 2.76 -19.74
N GLY A 343 7.73 1.74 -19.61
CA GLY A 343 7.03 1.42 -18.36
C GLY A 343 5.89 2.36 -18.01
N LYS A 344 5.48 3.26 -18.92
CA LYS A 344 4.34 4.17 -18.72
C LYS A 344 3.23 3.85 -19.72
N MET A 345 1.97 3.89 -19.27
CA MET A 345 0.81 3.71 -20.13
C MET A 345 0.82 4.75 -21.25
N ASP A 346 0.69 4.32 -22.50
CA ASP A 346 0.70 5.17 -23.69
C ASP A 346 -0.35 4.68 -24.71
N GLY A 347 -0.99 5.63 -25.39
CA GLY A 347 -2.06 5.36 -26.34
C GLY A 347 -3.37 4.91 -25.70
N LYS A 348 -4.20 4.23 -26.49
CA LYS A 348 -5.54 3.80 -26.09
C LYS A 348 -5.48 2.58 -25.17
N TRP A 349 -6.14 2.70 -24.03
CA TRP A 349 -6.40 1.62 -23.08
C TRP A 349 -7.89 1.30 -23.04
N THR A 350 -8.22 0.02 -23.18
CA THR A 350 -9.60 -0.47 -23.16
C THR A 350 -9.82 -1.33 -21.92
N TYR A 351 -10.96 -1.14 -21.26
CA TYR A 351 -11.37 -1.88 -20.07
C TYR A 351 -12.73 -2.51 -20.33
N TRP A 352 -12.96 -3.72 -19.83
CA TRP A 352 -14.20 -4.47 -20.04
C TRP A 352 -14.90 -4.80 -18.73
N TYR A 353 -16.22 -4.85 -18.80
CA TYR A 353 -17.08 -5.46 -17.79
C TYR A 353 -16.96 -6.99 -17.79
N GLY A 354 -17.45 -7.64 -16.73
CA GLY A 354 -17.50 -9.11 -16.65
C GLY A 354 -18.37 -9.74 -17.74
N ASN A 355 -19.36 -9.01 -18.25
CA ASN A 355 -20.20 -9.43 -19.38
C ASN A 355 -19.53 -9.28 -20.76
N LYS A 356 -18.24 -8.91 -20.81
CA LYS A 356 -17.41 -8.68 -22.01
C LYS A 356 -17.73 -7.41 -22.81
N ASN A 357 -18.69 -6.60 -22.39
CA ASN A 357 -18.90 -5.28 -22.98
C ASN A 357 -17.78 -4.32 -22.53
N VAL A 358 -17.43 -3.37 -23.39
CA VAL A 358 -16.47 -2.33 -23.05
C VAL A 358 -17.06 -1.48 -21.93
N TRP A 359 -16.29 -1.24 -20.88
CA TRP A 359 -16.61 -0.32 -19.79
C TRP A 359 -16.13 1.09 -20.11
N LYS A 360 -14.86 1.20 -20.51
CA LYS A 360 -14.26 2.49 -20.85
C LYS A 360 -13.06 2.34 -21.75
N GLU A 361 -12.80 3.39 -22.49
CA GLU A 361 -11.64 3.59 -23.35
C GLU A 361 -10.99 4.92 -22.96
N ILE A 362 -9.70 4.89 -22.65
CA ILE A 362 -8.96 6.06 -22.15
C ILE A 362 -7.65 6.15 -22.92
N ASN A 363 -7.34 7.30 -23.50
CA ASN A 363 -6.01 7.56 -24.05
C ASN A 363 -5.06 8.07 -22.97
N TYR A 364 -3.82 7.58 -22.99
CA TYR A 364 -2.75 8.00 -22.11
C TYR A 364 -1.56 8.53 -22.90
N LYS A 365 -0.83 9.47 -22.31
CA LYS A 365 0.49 9.92 -22.75
C LYS A 365 1.40 10.00 -21.54
N ASP A 366 2.52 9.28 -21.57
CA ASP A 366 3.49 9.24 -20.47
C ASP A 366 2.85 8.89 -19.10
N GLY A 367 1.86 7.99 -19.09
CA GLY A 367 1.14 7.55 -17.90
C GLY A 367 0.04 8.51 -17.43
N ILE A 368 -0.18 9.63 -18.11
CA ILE A 368 -1.20 10.63 -17.77
C ILE A 368 -2.34 10.55 -18.79
N LYS A 369 -3.60 10.64 -18.35
CA LYS A 369 -4.75 10.67 -19.27
C LYS A 369 -4.61 11.85 -20.23
N ASN A 370 -4.58 11.57 -21.53
CA ASN A 370 -4.39 12.57 -22.57
C ASN A 370 -5.01 12.08 -23.89
N GLY A 371 -5.94 12.84 -24.45
CA GLY A 371 -6.71 12.52 -25.64
C GLY A 371 -8.15 12.12 -25.32
N LYS A 372 -8.77 11.38 -26.24
CA LYS A 372 -10.18 10.99 -26.15
C LYS A 372 -10.43 10.01 -25.00
N VAL A 373 -11.54 10.21 -24.30
CA VAL A 373 -12.06 9.30 -23.27
C VAL A 373 -13.51 8.97 -23.58
N THR A 374 -13.90 7.71 -23.37
CA THR A 374 -15.27 7.24 -23.57
C THR A 374 -15.61 6.21 -22.51
N TYR A 375 -16.73 6.42 -21.81
CA TYR A 375 -17.31 5.49 -20.86
C TYR A 375 -18.62 4.94 -21.43
N TYR A 376 -18.94 3.71 -21.07
CA TYR A 376 -20.09 2.97 -21.54
C TYR A 376 -20.82 2.35 -20.35
N TYR A 377 -22.13 2.28 -20.45
CA TYR A 377 -22.96 1.46 -19.58
C TYR A 377 -22.77 -0.04 -19.88
N GLU A 378 -23.16 -0.90 -18.94
CA GLU A 378 -23.08 -2.37 -19.12
C GLU A 378 -23.88 -2.89 -20.33
N ASN A 379 -24.90 -2.16 -20.80
CA ASN A 379 -25.67 -2.50 -21.99
C ASN A 379 -24.98 -2.11 -23.32
N GLY A 380 -23.79 -1.50 -23.26
CA GLY A 380 -23.00 -1.08 -24.42
C GLY A 380 -23.30 0.32 -24.93
N ASN A 381 -24.33 1.01 -24.41
CA ASN A 381 -24.58 2.41 -24.75
C ASN A 381 -23.52 3.31 -24.11
N LYS A 382 -23.15 4.39 -24.79
CA LYS A 382 -22.24 5.39 -24.21
C LYS A 382 -22.86 5.99 -22.95
N GLU A 383 -22.02 6.23 -21.95
CA GLU A 383 -22.36 6.99 -20.75
C GLU A 383 -21.91 8.43 -20.92
N HIS A 384 -20.64 8.64 -21.27
CA HIS A 384 -20.10 9.95 -21.60
C HIS A 384 -18.81 9.85 -22.43
N GLU A 385 -18.53 10.89 -23.21
CA GLU A 385 -17.29 11.00 -23.97
C GLU A 385 -16.85 12.46 -24.09
N GLY A 386 -15.53 12.63 -24.24
CA GLY A 386 -14.90 13.94 -24.43
C GLY A 386 -13.39 13.79 -24.53
N ASN A 387 -12.68 14.91 -24.44
CA ASN A 387 -11.22 14.94 -24.45
C ASN A 387 -10.67 15.35 -23.08
N ILE A 388 -9.52 14.79 -22.73
CA ILE A 388 -8.75 15.14 -21.54
C ILE A 388 -7.35 15.59 -21.98
N VAL A 389 -6.82 16.66 -21.40
CA VAL A 389 -5.42 17.09 -21.58
C VAL A 389 -4.78 17.20 -20.20
N ASN A 390 -3.65 16.53 -20.01
CA ASN A 390 -2.92 16.49 -18.73
C ASN A 390 -3.80 16.12 -17.53
N GLY A 391 -4.73 15.19 -17.73
CA GLY A 391 -5.65 14.73 -16.68
C GLY A 391 -6.89 15.61 -16.44
N LEU A 392 -7.06 16.74 -17.13
CA LEU A 392 -8.21 17.64 -17.01
C LEU A 392 -9.13 17.59 -18.24
N GLU A 393 -10.44 17.64 -18.03
CA GLU A 393 -11.45 17.70 -19.10
C GLU A 393 -11.28 18.96 -19.94
N THR A 394 -11.33 18.80 -21.26
CA THR A 394 -11.22 19.91 -22.21
C THR A 394 -12.06 19.68 -23.46
N GLY A 395 -12.54 20.76 -24.07
CA GLY A 395 -13.33 20.73 -25.29
C GLY A 395 -14.76 20.24 -25.06
N PHE A 396 -15.40 19.76 -26.12
CA PHE A 396 -16.79 19.35 -26.10
C PHE A 396 -16.98 17.98 -25.45
N TRP A 397 -17.95 17.89 -24.55
CA TRP A 397 -18.35 16.68 -23.84
C TRP A 397 -19.81 16.38 -24.09
N THR A 398 -20.12 15.09 -24.20
CA THR A 398 -21.48 14.60 -24.32
C THR A 398 -21.68 13.48 -23.31
N MET A 399 -22.84 13.49 -22.67
CA MET A 399 -23.30 12.48 -21.73
C MET A 399 -24.64 11.96 -22.21
N TRP A 400 -24.92 10.68 -21.96
CA TRP A 400 -26.13 9.99 -22.36
C TRP A 400 -26.78 9.30 -21.17
N TYR A 401 -28.08 9.04 -21.28
CA TYR A 401 -28.80 8.13 -20.42
C TYR A 401 -28.57 6.68 -20.86
N GLN A 402 -28.89 5.73 -19.98
CA GLN A 402 -28.74 4.30 -20.27
C GLN A 402 -29.59 3.83 -21.46
N ASN A 403 -30.69 4.54 -21.76
CA ASN A 403 -31.54 4.29 -22.94
C ASN A 403 -30.91 4.76 -24.27
N GLY A 404 -29.75 5.44 -24.23
CA GLY A 404 -29.03 5.93 -25.40
C GLY A 404 -29.38 7.37 -25.81
N ASN A 405 -30.39 8.00 -25.19
CA ASN A 405 -30.70 9.40 -25.44
C ASN A 405 -29.66 10.31 -24.77
N LYS A 406 -29.38 11.46 -25.38
CA LYS A 406 -28.48 12.46 -24.77
C LYS A 406 -29.06 12.90 -23.43
N LYS A 407 -28.18 13.08 -22.45
CA LYS A 407 -28.46 13.59 -21.12
C LYS A 407 -28.05 15.05 -21.00
N MET A 408 -26.81 15.34 -21.40
CA MET A 408 -26.30 16.70 -21.46
C MET A 408 -25.07 16.81 -22.35
N GLU A 409 -24.80 18.01 -22.86
CA GLU A 409 -23.59 18.31 -23.61
C GLU A 409 -23.17 19.77 -23.42
N GLY A 410 -21.87 20.02 -23.53
CA GLY A 410 -21.29 21.34 -23.36
C GLY A 410 -19.77 21.29 -23.41
N THR A 411 -19.11 22.40 -23.08
CA THR A 411 -17.66 22.51 -23.16
C THR A 411 -17.03 22.58 -21.78
N PHE A 412 -15.94 21.85 -21.60
CA PHE A 412 -15.02 22.01 -20.48
C PHE A 412 -13.77 22.75 -20.92
N GLU A 413 -13.21 23.56 -20.02
CA GLU A 413 -11.91 24.19 -20.15
C GLU A 413 -11.13 23.92 -18.85
N ASN A 414 -10.11 23.06 -18.92
CA ASN A 414 -9.30 22.65 -17.77
C ASN A 414 -10.13 22.12 -16.57
N GLY A 415 -11.15 21.31 -16.84
CA GLY A 415 -12.05 20.74 -15.83
C GLY A 415 -13.18 21.67 -15.38
N ILE A 416 -13.33 22.86 -15.98
CA ILE A 416 -14.31 23.88 -15.60
C ILE A 416 -15.37 23.99 -16.71
N MET A 417 -16.66 24.01 -16.34
CA MET A 417 -17.76 24.15 -17.31
C MET A 417 -17.77 25.58 -17.87
N ASN A 418 -17.65 25.72 -19.19
CA ASN A 418 -17.67 26.99 -19.89
C ASN A 418 -18.61 26.95 -21.11
N GLY A 419 -19.24 28.09 -21.39
CA GLY A 419 -20.17 28.25 -22.52
C GLY A 419 -21.54 27.61 -22.28
N ILE A 420 -22.24 27.32 -23.36
CA ILE A 420 -23.61 26.81 -23.31
C ILE A 420 -23.60 25.31 -23.00
N TRP A 421 -24.36 24.93 -21.99
CA TRP A 421 -24.65 23.55 -21.62
C TRP A 421 -26.12 23.24 -21.87
N ASN A 422 -26.36 22.25 -22.73
CA ASN A 422 -27.68 21.75 -23.04
C ASN A 422 -27.94 20.49 -22.23
N GLY A 423 -29.06 20.43 -21.52
CA GLY A 423 -29.57 19.25 -20.84
C GLY A 423 -30.84 18.76 -21.50
N TYR A 424 -31.09 17.46 -21.45
CA TYR A 424 -32.23 16.80 -22.07
C TYR A 424 -32.94 15.91 -21.05
N HIS A 425 -34.25 15.73 -21.23
CA HIS A 425 -35.05 14.73 -20.55
C HIS A 425 -34.78 13.34 -21.13
N GLU A 426 -35.12 12.28 -20.40
CA GLU A 426 -34.91 10.90 -20.88
C GLU A 426 -35.67 10.57 -22.18
N ASN A 427 -36.72 11.32 -22.50
CA ASN A 427 -37.46 11.20 -23.76
C ASN A 427 -36.82 11.95 -24.95
N GLY A 428 -35.65 12.56 -24.75
CA GLY A 428 -34.88 13.29 -25.76
C GLY A 428 -35.29 14.75 -25.94
N GLN A 429 -36.35 15.24 -25.29
CA GLN A 429 -36.71 16.66 -25.32
C GLN A 429 -35.73 17.49 -24.50
N LYS A 430 -35.52 18.74 -24.89
CA LYS A 430 -34.66 19.67 -24.13
C LYS A 430 -35.21 19.84 -22.72
N LYS A 431 -34.34 19.82 -21.71
CA LYS A 431 -34.64 20.07 -20.29
C LYS A 431 -34.14 21.44 -19.86
N TYR A 432 -32.93 21.80 -20.26
CA TYR A 432 -32.36 23.12 -19.99
C TYR A 432 -31.31 23.56 -21.02
N GLU A 433 -31.05 24.86 -21.06
CA GLU A 433 -29.94 25.52 -21.74
C GLU A 433 -29.40 26.54 -20.75
N ILE A 434 -28.17 26.33 -20.27
CA ILE A 434 -27.57 27.15 -19.24
C ILE A 434 -26.21 27.62 -19.75
N THR A 435 -25.99 28.92 -19.73
CA THR A 435 -24.67 29.48 -20.03
C THR A 435 -23.83 29.48 -18.76
N TYR A 436 -22.64 28.88 -18.81
CA TYR A 436 -21.68 28.86 -17.72
C TYR A 436 -20.45 29.70 -18.04
N LYS A 437 -19.94 30.39 -17.03
CA LYS A 437 -18.63 31.03 -17.01
C LYS A 437 -17.94 30.64 -15.70
N ASP A 438 -16.80 29.98 -15.82
CA ASP A 438 -16.02 29.48 -14.69
C ASP A 438 -16.84 28.57 -13.75
N SER A 439 -17.65 27.67 -14.34
CA SER A 439 -18.62 26.81 -13.64
C SER A 439 -19.74 27.54 -12.88
N ILE A 440 -19.89 28.85 -13.07
CA ILE A 440 -20.98 29.66 -12.50
C ILE A 440 -21.97 30.01 -13.61
N GLN A 441 -23.27 29.94 -13.32
CA GLN A 441 -24.31 30.32 -14.28
C GLN A 441 -24.20 31.83 -14.59
N GLU A 442 -24.01 32.16 -15.87
CA GLU A 442 -23.78 33.54 -16.34
C GLU A 442 -24.30 33.67 -17.77
N GLY A 443 -25.29 34.52 -17.98
CA GLY A 443 -25.97 34.74 -19.25
C GLY A 443 -27.40 34.19 -19.26
N LYS A 444 -27.85 33.74 -20.43
CA LYS A 444 -29.22 33.21 -20.61
C LYS A 444 -29.34 31.83 -20.00
N ILE A 445 -30.48 31.62 -19.32
CA ILE A 445 -30.89 30.37 -18.71
C ILE A 445 -32.31 30.10 -19.18
N ALA A 446 -32.55 28.89 -19.67
CA ALA A 446 -33.87 28.46 -20.07
C ALA A 446 -34.12 27.02 -19.65
N TYR A 447 -35.36 26.74 -19.26
CA TYR A 447 -35.83 25.41 -18.88
C TYR A 447 -37.06 25.03 -19.70
N TRP A 448 -37.24 23.73 -19.90
CA TRP A 448 -38.35 23.16 -20.66
C TRP A 448 -38.95 21.97 -19.90
N PHE A 449 -40.27 21.83 -20.00
CA PHE A 449 -41.00 20.64 -19.54
C PHE A 449 -40.67 19.43 -20.40
N ALA A 450 -40.91 18.23 -19.88
CA ALA A 450 -40.73 16.96 -20.61
C ALA A 450 -41.58 16.88 -21.90
N ASN A 451 -42.66 17.66 -22.01
CA ASN A 451 -43.47 17.73 -23.23
C ASN A 451 -42.92 18.71 -24.29
N GLY A 452 -41.73 19.29 -24.07
CA GLY A 452 -41.04 20.19 -25.00
C GLY A 452 -41.47 21.65 -24.93
N LYS A 453 -42.44 22.01 -24.08
CA LYS A 453 -42.85 23.41 -23.89
C LYS A 453 -41.89 24.11 -22.91
N MET A 454 -41.65 25.39 -23.13
CA MET A 454 -40.81 26.19 -22.24
C MET A 454 -41.41 26.24 -20.83
N LEU A 455 -40.58 26.17 -19.81
CA LEU A 455 -40.93 26.26 -18.38
C LEU A 455 -40.57 27.64 -17.85
N SER A 456 -39.33 28.09 -18.12
CA SER A 456 -38.85 29.41 -17.73
C SER A 456 -37.72 29.89 -18.64
N GLU A 457 -37.57 31.20 -18.72
CA GLU A 457 -36.40 31.87 -19.29
C GLU A 457 -36.01 33.06 -18.41
N GLU A 458 -34.71 33.24 -18.21
CA GLU A 458 -34.14 34.33 -17.43
C GLU A 458 -32.71 34.63 -17.87
N THR A 459 -32.15 35.72 -17.35
CA THR A 459 -30.74 36.08 -17.54
C THR A 459 -30.10 36.38 -16.19
N ILE A 460 -28.96 35.75 -15.92
CA ILE A 460 -28.15 35.98 -14.72
C ILE A 460 -26.87 36.70 -15.14
N ILE A 461 -26.55 37.83 -14.50
CA ILE A 461 -25.28 38.55 -14.70
C ILE A 461 -24.68 38.82 -13.32
N ASN A 462 -23.42 38.46 -13.11
CA ASN A 462 -22.75 38.58 -11.82
C ASN A 462 -23.51 37.91 -10.66
N LYS A 463 -24.13 36.74 -10.93
CA LYS A 463 -24.96 35.98 -9.99
C LYS A 463 -26.30 36.63 -9.59
N LEU A 464 -26.72 37.71 -10.25
CA LEU A 464 -28.00 38.39 -10.01
C LEU A 464 -28.90 38.28 -11.24
N HIS A 465 -30.21 38.15 -11.05
CA HIS A 465 -31.20 38.18 -12.12
C HIS A 465 -31.23 39.57 -12.77
N GLN A 466 -31.25 39.59 -14.10
CA GLN A 466 -31.21 40.78 -14.91
C GLN A 466 -32.18 40.66 -16.09
N GLY A 467 -32.92 41.72 -16.39
CA GLY A 467 -33.79 41.77 -17.57
C GLY A 467 -35.06 40.95 -17.41
N SER A 468 -35.57 40.40 -18.50
CA SER A 468 -36.88 39.72 -18.52
C SER A 468 -36.85 38.37 -17.81
N TYR A 469 -37.90 38.13 -17.04
CA TYR A 469 -38.17 36.86 -16.36
C TYR A 469 -39.54 36.38 -16.80
N ASN A 470 -39.59 35.23 -17.48
CA ASN A 470 -40.83 34.64 -17.95
C ASN A 470 -40.92 33.18 -17.53
N THR A 471 -42.13 32.75 -17.14
CA THR A 471 -42.44 31.35 -16.84
C THR A 471 -43.74 30.95 -17.50
N TRP A 472 -43.88 29.66 -17.79
CA TRP A 472 -45.04 29.09 -18.46
C TRP A 472 -45.55 27.87 -17.71
N TYR A 473 -46.83 27.56 -17.92
CA TYR A 473 -47.42 26.28 -17.52
C TYR A 473 -47.06 25.17 -18.51
N SER A 474 -47.20 23.92 -18.10
CA SER A 474 -46.98 22.75 -18.96
C SER A 474 -47.92 22.72 -20.18
N ASN A 475 -49.03 23.47 -20.17
CA ASN A 475 -49.90 23.64 -21.32
C ASN A 475 -49.40 24.70 -22.32
N GLY A 476 -48.33 25.44 -22.01
CA GLY A 476 -47.69 26.45 -22.85
C GLY A 476 -48.25 27.86 -22.68
N LYS A 477 -49.23 28.07 -21.80
CA LYS A 477 -49.71 29.42 -21.46
C LYS A 477 -48.77 30.08 -20.47
N GLN A 478 -48.64 31.41 -20.56
CA GLN A 478 -47.86 32.22 -19.63
C GLN A 478 -48.33 31.98 -18.18
N ASN A 479 -47.39 31.95 -17.25
CA ASN A 479 -47.60 31.83 -15.81
C ASN A 479 -47.17 33.13 -15.11
N THR A 480 -45.94 33.58 -15.36
CA THR A 480 -45.41 34.83 -14.79
C THR A 480 -44.59 35.58 -15.82
N THR A 481 -44.76 36.90 -15.91
CA THR A 481 -43.87 37.77 -16.68
C THR A 481 -43.47 38.99 -15.85
N GLY A 482 -42.22 39.43 -16.00
CA GLY A 482 -41.68 40.56 -15.26
C GLY A 482 -40.27 40.91 -15.69
N ASN A 483 -39.68 41.91 -15.02
CA ASN A 483 -38.28 42.24 -15.21
C ASN A 483 -37.57 42.37 -13.86
N TYR A 484 -36.32 41.93 -13.83
CA TYR A 484 -35.37 42.13 -12.75
C TYR A 484 -34.30 43.15 -13.13
N LYS A 485 -33.77 43.83 -12.12
CA LYS A 485 -32.49 44.52 -12.18
C LYS A 485 -31.76 44.22 -10.88
N ASP A 486 -30.60 43.56 -10.97
CA ASP A 486 -29.78 43.21 -9.81
C ASP A 486 -30.60 42.50 -8.70
N ASP A 487 -31.36 41.44 -9.08
CA ASP A 487 -32.33 40.70 -8.24
C ASP A 487 -33.57 41.48 -7.76
N GLU A 488 -33.66 42.79 -8.03
CA GLU A 488 -34.82 43.58 -7.66
C GLU A 488 -35.89 43.55 -8.75
N LYS A 489 -37.13 43.20 -8.38
CA LYS A 489 -38.28 43.34 -9.28
C LYS A 489 -38.44 44.79 -9.72
N ILE A 490 -38.58 45.02 -11.01
CA ILE A 490 -38.84 46.34 -11.60
C ILE A 490 -39.99 46.30 -12.59
N GLY A 491 -40.70 47.43 -12.68
CA GLY A 491 -41.79 47.61 -13.63
C GLY A 491 -42.99 46.72 -13.32
N LYS A 492 -43.71 46.34 -14.37
CA LYS A 492 -44.96 45.59 -14.28
C LYS A 492 -44.70 44.08 -14.27
N TRP A 493 -45.27 43.42 -13.26
CA TRP A 493 -45.29 41.98 -13.07
C TRP A 493 -46.71 41.45 -13.27
N LEU A 494 -46.84 40.43 -14.09
CA LEU A 494 -48.12 39.80 -14.41
C LEU A 494 -48.09 38.34 -13.99
N TYR A 495 -49.15 37.90 -13.34
CA TYR A 495 -49.38 36.52 -12.94
C TYR A 495 -50.65 36.02 -13.57
N TYR A 496 -50.60 34.84 -14.18
CA TYR A 496 -51.68 34.24 -14.93
C TYR A 496 -52.14 32.94 -14.28
N ASN A 497 -53.33 32.46 -14.63
CA ASN A 497 -53.77 31.10 -14.34
C ASN A 497 -53.49 30.14 -15.52
N GLU A 498 -53.76 28.84 -15.34
CA GLU A 498 -53.59 27.84 -16.41
C GLU A 498 -54.50 28.05 -17.62
N LEU A 499 -55.54 28.89 -17.52
CA LEU A 499 -56.39 29.28 -18.65
C LEU A 499 -55.82 30.49 -19.42
N GLY A 500 -54.76 31.13 -18.91
CA GLY A 500 -54.13 32.32 -19.51
C GLY A 500 -54.79 33.64 -19.08
N GLN A 501 -55.68 33.62 -18.10
CA GLN A 501 -56.30 34.82 -17.54
C GLN A 501 -55.39 35.43 -16.48
N ILE A 502 -55.31 36.75 -16.41
CA ILE A 502 -54.50 37.46 -15.40
C ILE A 502 -55.17 37.29 -14.04
N LEU A 503 -54.42 36.78 -13.07
CA LEU A 503 -54.80 36.73 -11.66
C LEU A 503 -54.29 37.94 -10.89
N ARG A 504 -53.09 38.44 -11.23
CA ARG A 504 -52.50 39.61 -10.57
C ARG A 504 -51.68 40.46 -11.51
N GLN A 505 -51.75 41.77 -11.29
CA GLN A 505 -50.85 42.76 -11.84
C GLN A 505 -50.23 43.55 -10.70
N GLU A 506 -48.91 43.50 -10.61
CA GLU A 506 -48.12 44.17 -9.59
C GLU A 506 -47.15 45.13 -10.27
N ILE A 507 -46.91 46.30 -9.69
CA ILE A 507 -45.94 47.27 -10.20
C ILE A 507 -44.88 47.48 -9.13
N TYR A 508 -43.61 47.44 -9.55
CA TYR A 508 -42.45 47.55 -8.68
C TYR A 508 -41.50 48.65 -9.14
N LYS A 509 -40.83 49.29 -8.18
CA LYS A 509 -39.72 50.22 -8.40
C LYS A 509 -38.64 49.91 -7.36
N ASN A 510 -37.45 49.51 -7.83
CA ASN A 510 -36.32 49.11 -6.99
C ASN A 510 -36.73 48.08 -5.92
N GLY A 511 -37.39 46.99 -6.35
CA GLY A 511 -37.82 45.90 -5.48
C GLY A 511 -39.03 46.21 -4.58
N ARG A 512 -39.52 47.45 -4.54
CA ARG A 512 -40.64 47.87 -3.68
C ARG A 512 -41.94 48.01 -4.48
N HIS A 513 -43.07 47.72 -3.83
CA HIS A 513 -44.40 47.90 -4.43
C HIS A 513 -44.62 49.38 -4.76
N GLU A 514 -45.04 49.67 -5.98
CA GLU A 514 -45.24 51.02 -6.50
C GLU A 514 -46.50 51.05 -7.36
N GLY A 515 -47.26 52.15 -7.34
CA GLY A 515 -48.42 52.31 -8.22
C GLY A 515 -49.59 51.38 -7.89
N LYS A 516 -50.46 51.15 -8.89
CA LYS A 516 -51.71 50.40 -8.72
C LYS A 516 -51.49 48.90 -8.93
N TRP A 517 -51.77 48.12 -7.90
CA TRP A 517 -51.84 46.67 -7.91
C TRP A 517 -53.28 46.21 -8.15
N LEU A 518 -53.45 45.20 -8.99
CA LEU A 518 -54.75 44.63 -9.34
C LEU A 518 -54.73 43.13 -9.05
N THR A 519 -55.75 42.62 -8.36
CA THR A 519 -56.01 41.18 -8.21
C THR A 519 -57.35 40.87 -8.85
N TYR A 520 -57.45 39.75 -9.54
CA TYR A 520 -58.64 39.30 -10.25
C TYR A 520 -59.14 37.98 -9.67
N TYR A 521 -60.45 37.83 -9.61
CA TYR A 521 -61.07 36.54 -9.35
C TYR A 521 -60.70 35.52 -10.44
N PRO A 522 -60.66 34.21 -10.14
CA PRO A 522 -60.41 33.18 -11.14
C PRO A 522 -61.34 33.22 -12.36
N GLN A 523 -62.53 33.81 -12.21
CA GLN A 523 -63.53 33.96 -13.28
C GLN A 523 -63.33 35.21 -14.16
N GLY A 524 -62.37 36.09 -13.84
CA GLY A 524 -62.01 37.27 -14.62
C GLY A 524 -62.34 38.66 -14.03
N PRO A 525 -63.41 38.88 -13.23
CA PRO A 525 -63.67 40.18 -12.62
C PRO A 525 -62.56 40.62 -11.64
N ILE A 526 -62.35 41.93 -11.49
CA ILE A 526 -61.41 42.48 -10.50
C ILE A 526 -61.90 42.14 -9.10
N GLU A 527 -61.01 41.56 -8.28
CA GLU A 527 -61.23 41.29 -6.86
C GLU A 527 -60.77 42.47 -6.00
N SER A 528 -59.62 43.07 -6.33
CA SER A 528 -59.12 44.24 -5.60
C SER A 528 -58.21 45.16 -6.42
N GLU A 529 -58.22 46.44 -6.04
CA GLU A 529 -57.30 47.48 -6.49
C GLU A 529 -56.61 48.10 -5.28
N ILE A 530 -55.28 48.09 -5.23
CA ILE A 530 -54.52 48.64 -4.10
C ILE A 530 -53.43 49.57 -4.63
N ASN A 531 -53.42 50.84 -4.21
CA ASN A 531 -52.35 51.78 -4.57
C ASN A 531 -51.21 51.71 -3.56
N TYR A 532 -49.98 51.60 -4.06
CA TYR A 532 -48.74 51.59 -3.30
C TYR A 532 -47.84 52.76 -3.71
N LYS A 533 -47.02 53.20 -2.76
CA LYS A 533 -45.88 54.09 -2.99
C LYS A 533 -44.74 53.68 -2.07
N ASP A 534 -43.55 53.46 -2.62
CA ASP A 534 -42.34 53.07 -1.87
C ASP A 534 -42.55 51.85 -0.94
N GLY A 535 -43.36 50.88 -1.38
CA GLY A 535 -43.64 49.63 -0.63
C GLY A 535 -44.81 49.73 0.36
N LEU A 536 -45.44 50.89 0.51
CA LEU A 536 -46.51 51.12 1.49
C LEU A 536 -47.84 51.44 0.78
N LYS A 537 -48.97 50.90 1.27
CA LYS A 537 -50.33 51.26 0.82
C LYS A 537 -50.49 52.78 0.94
N ASN A 538 -50.69 53.45 -0.19
CA ASN A 538 -50.76 54.90 -0.29
C ASN A 538 -51.68 55.31 -1.45
N GLY A 539 -52.81 55.91 -1.13
CA GLY A 539 -53.91 56.17 -2.06
C GLY A 539 -55.12 55.29 -1.78
N LYS A 540 -55.93 55.06 -2.82
CA LYS A 540 -57.17 54.26 -2.70
C LYS A 540 -56.89 52.76 -2.65
N THR A 541 -57.68 52.06 -1.85
CA THR A 541 -57.78 50.59 -1.81
C THR A 541 -59.25 50.22 -1.97
N ILE A 542 -59.55 49.34 -2.92
CA ILE A 542 -60.91 48.92 -3.25
C ILE A 542 -60.94 47.39 -3.34
N TYR A 543 -61.97 46.78 -2.74
CA TYR A 543 -62.29 45.35 -2.93
C TYR A 543 -63.69 45.23 -3.50
N TYR A 544 -63.89 44.24 -4.35
CA TYR A 544 -65.15 43.99 -5.04
C TYR A 544 -65.66 42.58 -4.75
N GLU A 545 -66.96 42.36 -4.85
CA GLU A 545 -67.59 41.05 -5.00
C GLU A 545 -67.39 40.52 -6.44
N PRO A 546 -67.55 39.20 -6.68
CA PRO A 546 -67.49 38.63 -8.03
C PRO A 546 -68.47 39.24 -9.05
N ASN A 547 -69.56 39.86 -8.58
CA ASN A 547 -70.55 40.57 -9.40
C ASN A 547 -70.13 42.02 -9.75
N GLY A 548 -68.96 42.49 -9.28
CA GLY A 548 -68.45 43.85 -9.49
C GLY A 548 -68.89 44.88 -8.46
N LYS A 549 -69.70 44.51 -7.47
CA LYS A 549 -70.13 45.41 -6.38
C LYS A 549 -68.97 45.70 -5.43
N THR A 550 -68.71 46.96 -5.13
CA THR A 550 -67.70 47.34 -4.11
C THR A 550 -68.13 46.87 -2.72
N ILE A 551 -67.27 46.08 -2.07
CA ILE A 551 -67.46 45.61 -0.68
C ILE A 551 -66.66 46.41 0.33
N PHE A 552 -65.57 47.04 -0.09
CA PHE A 552 -64.75 47.90 0.75
C PHE A 552 -64.03 48.93 -0.10
N GLU A 553 -64.10 50.20 0.29
CA GLU A 553 -63.26 51.27 -0.27
C GLU A 553 -62.67 52.09 0.87
N ALA A 554 -61.36 52.33 0.82
CA ALA A 554 -60.64 53.12 1.82
C ALA A 554 -59.47 53.90 1.20
N VAL A 555 -59.05 54.95 1.89
CA VAL A 555 -57.85 55.73 1.55
C VAL A 555 -56.78 55.49 2.61
N PHE A 556 -55.60 55.09 2.16
CA PHE A 556 -54.42 54.88 2.99
C PHE A 556 -53.35 55.94 2.71
N LYS A 557 -52.52 56.25 3.70
CA LYS A 557 -51.28 57.02 3.55
C LYS A 557 -50.19 56.34 4.35
N ASN A 558 -49.16 55.82 3.67
CA ASN A 558 -48.04 55.10 4.28
C ASN A 558 -48.51 53.95 5.20
N ASN A 559 -49.32 53.03 4.66
CA ASN A 559 -49.98 51.91 5.36
C ASN A 559 -51.00 52.29 6.45
N ARG A 560 -51.15 53.57 6.80
CA ARG A 560 -52.15 54.01 7.78
C ARG A 560 -53.47 54.30 7.08
N LEU A 561 -54.56 53.71 7.59
CA LEU A 561 -55.91 54.02 7.17
C LEU A 561 -56.22 55.49 7.50
N VAL A 562 -56.51 56.30 6.49
CA VAL A 562 -56.89 57.71 6.65
C VAL A 562 -58.40 57.83 6.81
N LYS A 563 -59.16 57.16 5.94
CA LYS A 563 -60.62 57.09 6.02
C LYS A 563 -61.15 55.87 5.28
N THR A 564 -62.22 55.29 5.82
CA THR A 564 -63.07 54.32 5.11
C THR A 564 -64.16 55.08 4.37
N LEU A 565 -64.32 54.80 3.08
CA LEU A 565 -65.35 55.41 2.23
C LEU A 565 -66.61 54.56 2.20
N SER A 566 -66.48 53.22 2.19
CA SER A 566 -67.61 52.29 2.26
C SER A 566 -67.18 50.88 2.73
N GLY A 567 -68.11 50.16 3.36
CA GLY A 567 -67.95 48.74 3.70
C GLY A 567 -67.06 48.41 4.90
N THR A 568 -66.85 47.10 5.14
CA THR A 568 -65.94 46.56 6.16
C THR A 568 -64.77 45.84 5.50
N GLN A 569 -63.56 46.04 6.03
CA GLN A 569 -62.36 45.45 5.46
C GLN A 569 -62.46 43.91 5.48
N PRO A 570 -62.32 43.23 4.33
CA PRO A 570 -62.30 41.78 4.30
C PRO A 570 -61.02 41.24 4.96
N GLU A 571 -61.09 40.04 5.55
CA GLU A 571 -59.91 39.35 6.07
C GLU A 571 -58.88 39.13 4.94
N GLU A 572 -57.63 39.51 5.16
CA GLU A 572 -56.53 39.19 4.25
C GLU A 572 -56.32 37.68 4.27
N LYS A 573 -56.89 36.97 3.29
CA LYS A 573 -56.55 35.56 3.08
C LYS A 573 -55.10 35.47 2.63
N GLU A 574 -54.28 34.71 3.36
CA GLU A 574 -52.96 34.30 2.86
C GLU A 574 -53.17 33.57 1.54
N MET A 575 -52.78 34.24 0.46
CA MET A 575 -52.92 33.65 -0.87
C MET A 575 -51.90 32.54 -1.02
N PRO A 576 -52.27 31.42 -1.68
CA PRO A 576 -51.32 30.35 -1.93
C PRO A 576 -50.11 30.92 -2.67
N LYS A 577 -48.93 30.79 -2.05
CA LYS A 577 -47.67 31.09 -2.72
C LYS A 577 -47.65 30.30 -4.04
N PRO A 578 -47.23 30.91 -5.17
CA PRO A 578 -47.00 30.14 -6.38
C PRO A 578 -46.08 28.97 -5.98
N LYS A 579 -46.56 27.73 -6.19
CA LYS A 579 -45.73 26.55 -5.94
C LYS A 579 -44.53 26.69 -6.87
N ASN A 580 -43.37 26.96 -6.30
CA ASN A 580 -42.12 26.79 -7.01
C ASN A 580 -41.99 25.29 -7.26
N ASP A 581 -42.29 24.86 -8.48
CA ASP A 581 -42.10 23.47 -8.92
C ASP A 581 -40.61 23.08 -9.02
N TYR A 582 -39.68 23.92 -8.55
CA TYR A 582 -38.26 23.60 -8.42
C TYR A 582 -37.98 22.45 -7.42
N ASP A 583 -38.95 22.07 -6.57
CA ASP A 583 -38.81 20.99 -5.57
C ASP A 583 -39.50 19.66 -5.95
N ARG A 584 -39.81 19.43 -7.22
CA ARG A 584 -40.30 18.12 -7.70
C ARG A 584 -39.52 17.61 -8.91
N GLU A 585 -38.33 17.09 -8.66
CA GLU A 585 -37.77 15.90 -9.34
C GLU A 585 -36.46 15.45 -8.69
#